data_AF-A0A1V4VDH7-F1
#
_entry.id   AF-A0A1V4VDH7-F1
#
_cell.length_a   1.000
_cell.length_b   1.000
_cell.length_c   1.000
_cell.angle_alpha   90.00
_cell.angle_beta   90.00
_cell.angle_gamma   90.00
#
_symmetry.space_group_name_H-M   'P 1'
#
loop_
_entity.id
_entity.type
_entity.pdbx_description
1 polymer ?
#
loop_
_entity_poly.entity_id
_entity_poly.type
_entity_poly.pdbx_seq_one_letter_code
_entity_poly.pdbx_strand_id
1 'polypeptide(L)'
;MLLLSLLLVHLIGSSAVLQGSPNALERFPDDFYKVEGSPEIAATLERSRVYQGEETSLYLTLTNRGRVTSIEVNDESSSDAPWEVYAAKVELELENARTAAQDVSVSLIVPGAAEDAPLEVKRQVAYAGTLREGQVSSRLEFPIEVYENAPPGDYDLVAQVNYAYQWDVAAEPKSSRPESPDIFYLYESKSETIPLVLRVERESGAEFKVLNVTPSDLKVASKENVVQVTIENVGDDYARDLVARLRPESGIYVSVDESPIPLLRPGETAELVYKLDVSKDAVPEKTYSLKVLFEFSDSRNDDLFETENVYLRIEEDGPWDLIVGAVLVALAAAGLLVLRQRRGMV
;
A
#
# COMPACT_ATOMS: atom_id res chain seq x y z
N MET A 1 -37.85 -12.51 35.92
CA MET A 1 -38.13 -11.26 35.22
C MET A 1 -36.93 -10.93 34.35
N LEU A 2 -36.92 -11.42 33.11
CA LEU A 2 -35.95 -11.05 32.08
C LEU A 2 -36.56 -9.88 31.29
N LEU A 3 -35.85 -8.76 31.20
CA LEU A 3 -36.16 -7.68 30.27
C LEU A 3 -35.27 -7.83 29.04
N LEU A 4 -35.89 -8.21 27.94
CA LEU A 4 -35.32 -8.31 26.60
C LEU A 4 -35.39 -6.91 25.98
N SER A 5 -34.25 -6.21 25.84
CA SER A 5 -34.18 -4.94 25.11
C SER A 5 -34.00 -5.21 23.62
N LEU A 6 -35.08 -5.03 22.85
CA LEU A 6 -35.11 -5.04 21.39
C LEU A 6 -34.39 -3.78 20.88
N LEU A 7 -33.21 -3.93 20.26
CA LEU A 7 -32.53 -2.84 19.56
C LEU A 7 -33.08 -2.75 18.13
N LEU A 8 -33.97 -1.80 17.89
CA LEU A 8 -34.54 -1.53 16.56
C LEU A 8 -33.51 -0.75 15.73
N VAL A 9 -32.76 -1.43 14.86
CA VAL A 9 -31.91 -0.78 13.87
C VAL A 9 -32.81 -0.13 12.82
N HIS A 10 -32.91 1.20 12.85
CA HIS A 10 -33.54 1.96 11.77
C HIS A 10 -32.56 1.98 10.58
N LEU A 11 -32.87 1.22 9.53
CA LEU A 11 -32.31 1.48 8.21
C LEU A 11 -32.79 2.87 7.78
N ILE A 12 -31.92 3.86 7.86
CA ILE A 12 -32.12 5.11 7.13
C ILE A 12 -31.79 4.79 5.68
N GLY A 13 -32.83 4.46 4.90
CA GLY A 13 -32.74 4.51 3.45
C GLY A 13 -32.53 5.97 3.09
N SER A 14 -31.31 6.34 2.67
CA SER A 14 -31.07 7.61 2.02
C SER A 14 -31.83 7.60 0.69
N SER A 15 -33.05 8.12 0.71
CA SER A 15 -33.72 8.58 -0.51
C SER A 15 -32.84 9.67 -1.10
N ALA A 16 -32.07 9.34 -2.13
CA ALA A 16 -31.44 10.35 -2.97
C ALA A 16 -32.58 11.19 -3.57
N VAL A 17 -32.80 12.37 -2.99
CA VAL A 17 -33.60 13.40 -3.61
C VAL A 17 -32.84 13.77 -4.88
N LEU A 18 -33.45 13.55 -6.05
CA LEU A 18 -33.05 14.17 -7.31
C LEU A 18 -33.15 15.69 -7.11
N GLN A 19 -32.08 16.28 -6.59
CA GLN A 19 -31.97 17.71 -6.40
C GLN A 19 -31.63 18.28 -7.78
N GLY A 20 -32.64 18.86 -8.44
CA GLY A 20 -32.50 19.43 -9.77
C GLY A 20 -31.35 20.44 -9.86
N SER A 21 -30.81 20.59 -11.07
CA SER A 21 -29.65 21.42 -11.40
C SER A 21 -29.71 22.80 -10.72
N PRO A 22 -28.62 23.27 -10.07
CA PRO A 22 -28.57 24.58 -9.41
C PRO A 22 -28.81 25.79 -10.34
N ASN A 23 -28.80 25.55 -11.66
CA ASN A 23 -28.93 26.56 -12.72
C ASN A 23 -30.22 26.39 -13.56
N ALA A 24 -31.24 25.70 -13.04
CA ALA A 24 -32.51 25.62 -13.75
C ALA A 24 -33.08 27.05 -13.94
N LEU A 25 -33.04 27.55 -15.18
CA LEU A 25 -33.80 28.73 -15.58
C LEU A 25 -35.26 28.49 -15.15
N GLU A 26 -35.94 29.52 -14.63
CA GLU A 26 -37.38 29.42 -14.29
C GLU A 26 -38.22 28.93 -15.48
N ARG A 27 -37.71 29.08 -16.71
CA ARG A 27 -38.21 28.50 -17.94
C ARG A 27 -37.06 28.29 -18.92
N PHE A 28 -36.82 27.05 -19.36
CA PHE A 28 -36.00 26.76 -20.53
C PHE A 28 -36.88 26.96 -21.79
N PRO A 29 -36.38 27.58 -22.87
CA PRO A 29 -37.13 27.74 -24.12
C PRO A 29 -37.50 26.39 -24.74
N ASP A 30 -38.42 26.40 -25.71
CA ASP A 30 -38.71 25.21 -26.51
C ASP A 30 -37.55 24.97 -27.49
N ASP A 31 -37.13 23.70 -27.61
CA ASP A 31 -36.00 23.29 -28.46
C ASP A 31 -36.48 22.84 -29.84
N PHE A 32 -35.71 23.13 -30.88
CA PHE A 32 -35.92 22.58 -32.23
C PHE A 32 -35.49 21.11 -32.30
N TYR A 33 -34.43 20.74 -31.59
CA TYR A 33 -33.87 19.38 -31.61
C TYR A 33 -33.75 18.80 -30.20
N LYS A 34 -33.99 17.49 -30.07
CA LYS A 34 -33.53 16.72 -28.91
C LYS A 34 -32.34 15.87 -29.29
N VAL A 35 -31.19 16.13 -28.69
CA VAL A 35 -29.98 15.31 -28.87
C VAL A 35 -29.73 14.50 -27.61
N GLU A 36 -29.65 13.18 -27.75
CA GLU A 36 -29.30 12.27 -26.66
C GLU A 36 -27.84 11.86 -26.75
N GLY A 37 -27.21 11.71 -25.59
CA GLY A 37 -25.81 11.40 -25.46
C GLY A 37 -25.25 12.01 -24.18
N SER A 38 -24.14 11.47 -23.71
CA SER A 38 -23.42 12.00 -22.56
C SER A 38 -21.94 11.69 -22.70
N PRO A 39 -21.06 12.41 -21.98
CA PRO A 39 -19.70 11.96 -21.81
C PRO A 39 -19.67 10.60 -21.10
N GLU A 40 -18.73 9.74 -21.49
CA GLU A 40 -18.46 8.44 -20.87
C GLU A 40 -16.96 8.37 -20.60
N ILE A 41 -16.55 8.56 -19.34
CA ILE A 41 -15.12 8.66 -19.01
C ILE A 41 -14.58 7.28 -18.62
N ALA A 42 -13.54 6.85 -19.31
CA ALA A 42 -12.75 5.68 -18.95
C ALA A 42 -11.39 6.11 -18.40
N ALA A 43 -10.91 5.43 -17.36
CA ALA A 43 -9.59 5.67 -16.79
C ALA A 43 -8.65 4.49 -17.07
N THR A 44 -7.37 4.77 -17.33
CA THR A 44 -6.34 3.75 -17.53
C THR A 44 -5.12 4.10 -16.70
N LEU A 45 -4.69 3.14 -15.88
CA LEU A 45 -3.46 3.22 -15.09
C LEU A 45 -2.29 2.69 -15.92
N GLU A 46 -1.24 3.49 -16.09
CA GLU A 46 -0.08 3.08 -16.91
C GLU A 46 0.77 2.00 -16.24
N ARG A 47 0.91 2.08 -14.91
CA ARG A 47 1.66 1.13 -14.08
C ARG A 47 0.77 0.64 -12.95
N SER A 48 0.47 -0.65 -12.94
CA SER A 48 -0.37 -1.30 -11.93
C SER A 48 0.40 -2.20 -10.96
N ARG A 49 1.73 -2.06 -10.87
CA ARG A 49 2.59 -2.84 -9.96
C ARG A 49 3.60 -1.93 -9.26
N VAL A 50 3.71 -2.04 -7.95
CA VAL A 50 4.66 -1.28 -7.11
C VAL A 50 5.28 -2.19 -6.06
N TYR A 51 6.41 -1.76 -5.49
CA TYR A 51 7.08 -2.49 -4.41
C TYR A 51 6.71 -1.95 -3.03
N GLN A 52 6.77 -2.79 -2.01
CA GLN A 52 6.76 -2.38 -0.60
C GLN A 52 7.84 -1.32 -0.34
N GLY A 53 7.53 -0.31 0.46
CA GLY A 53 8.49 0.77 0.76
C GLY A 53 8.80 1.73 -0.41
N GLU A 54 8.19 1.53 -1.59
CA GLU A 54 8.47 2.34 -2.76
C GLU A 54 7.81 3.73 -2.66
N GLU A 55 8.61 4.79 -2.82
CA GLU A 55 8.12 6.16 -3.08
C GLU A 55 8.16 6.44 -4.59
N THR A 56 6.98 6.62 -5.20
CA THR A 56 6.85 6.70 -6.67
C THR A 56 5.61 7.49 -7.09
N SER A 57 5.36 7.60 -8.39
CA SER A 57 4.14 8.22 -8.94
C SER A 57 3.35 7.23 -9.77
N LEU A 58 2.04 7.15 -9.50
CA LEU A 58 1.07 6.53 -10.39
C LEU A 58 0.63 7.53 -11.46
N TYR A 59 0.47 7.04 -12.69
CA TYR A 59 0.07 7.86 -13.82
C TYR A 59 -1.21 7.33 -14.46
N LEU A 60 -2.22 8.19 -14.51
CA LEU A 60 -3.53 7.91 -15.06
C LEU A 60 -3.76 8.70 -16.34
N THR A 61 -4.43 8.09 -17.31
CA THR A 61 -5.02 8.80 -18.45
C THR A 61 -6.52 8.59 -18.48
N LEU A 62 -7.26 9.64 -18.83
CA LEU A 62 -8.71 9.60 -19.00
C LEU A 62 -9.04 9.67 -20.48
N THR A 63 -10.01 8.88 -20.93
CA THR A 63 -10.51 8.90 -22.31
C THR A 63 -12.01 9.13 -22.28
N ASN A 64 -12.50 10.12 -23.04
CA ASN A 64 -13.93 10.29 -23.22
C ASN A 64 -14.41 9.46 -24.41
N ARG A 65 -15.21 8.43 -24.14
CA ARG A 65 -15.84 7.51 -25.10
C ARG A 65 -17.32 7.83 -25.35
N GLY A 66 -17.81 8.92 -24.76
CA GLY A 66 -19.17 9.40 -24.94
C GLY A 66 -19.42 9.74 -26.40
N ARG A 67 -20.65 9.49 -26.85
CA ARG A 67 -21.09 9.73 -28.23
C ARG A 67 -22.55 10.17 -28.24
N VAL A 68 -22.94 10.87 -29.30
CA VAL A 68 -24.34 11.15 -29.59
C VAL A 68 -25.03 9.84 -29.99
N THR A 69 -26.15 9.53 -29.35
CA THR A 69 -26.89 8.28 -29.58
C THR A 69 -28.14 8.46 -30.42
N SER A 70 -28.81 9.61 -30.31
CA SER A 70 -29.94 9.96 -31.17
C SER A 70 -30.06 11.47 -31.33
N ILE A 71 -30.70 11.86 -32.43
CA ILE A 71 -31.10 13.23 -32.73
C ILE A 71 -32.55 13.15 -33.18
N GLU A 72 -33.44 13.83 -32.47
CA GLU A 72 -34.86 13.92 -32.76
C GLU A 72 -35.22 15.38 -33.08
N VAL A 73 -36.18 15.58 -33.97
CA VAL A 73 -36.73 16.92 -34.27
C VAL A 73 -37.94 17.11 -33.37
N ASN A 74 -37.89 18.10 -32.49
CA ASN A 74 -38.97 18.42 -31.57
C ASN A 74 -39.97 19.39 -32.19
N ASP A 75 -39.46 20.43 -32.87
CA ASP A 75 -40.26 21.41 -33.59
C ASP A 75 -39.71 21.62 -35.01
N GLU A 76 -40.60 21.60 -36.00
CA GLU A 76 -40.22 21.84 -37.39
C GLU A 76 -40.15 23.35 -37.63
N SER A 77 -38.93 23.87 -37.85
CA SER A 77 -38.76 25.28 -38.23
C SER A 77 -39.59 25.61 -39.47
N SER A 78 -40.35 26.71 -39.45
CA SER A 78 -41.13 27.12 -40.61
C SER A 78 -40.21 27.57 -41.76
N SER A 79 -40.39 27.00 -42.95
CA SER A 79 -39.65 27.42 -44.16
C SER A 79 -39.90 28.89 -44.54
N ASP A 80 -40.98 29.47 -44.05
CA ASP A 80 -41.36 30.87 -44.28
C ASP A 80 -40.76 31.83 -43.23
N ALA A 81 -40.01 31.32 -42.25
CA ALA A 81 -39.37 32.07 -41.18
C ALA A 81 -37.83 31.87 -41.19
N PRO A 82 -37.07 32.66 -41.97
CA PRO A 82 -35.61 32.51 -42.07
C PRO A 82 -34.86 32.58 -40.73
N TRP A 83 -35.40 33.33 -39.76
CA TRP A 83 -34.82 33.46 -38.41
C TRP A 83 -35.01 32.19 -37.57
N GLU A 84 -36.09 31.43 -37.74
CA GLU A 84 -36.30 30.12 -37.09
C GLU A 84 -35.36 29.07 -37.68
N VAL A 85 -35.23 29.05 -39.02
CA VAL A 85 -34.28 28.15 -39.69
C VAL A 85 -32.84 28.42 -39.24
N TYR A 86 -32.46 29.70 -39.08
CA TYR A 86 -31.15 30.07 -38.57
C TYR A 86 -30.96 29.63 -37.11
N ALA A 87 -31.94 29.88 -36.24
CA ALA A 87 -31.88 29.48 -34.83
C ALA A 87 -31.78 27.95 -34.68
N ALA A 88 -32.62 27.19 -35.39
CA ALA A 88 -32.58 25.74 -35.44
C ALA A 88 -31.20 25.23 -35.88
N LYS A 89 -30.62 25.81 -36.93
CA LYS A 89 -29.27 25.44 -37.38
C LYS A 89 -28.22 25.67 -36.28
N VAL A 90 -28.25 26.83 -35.63
CA VAL A 90 -27.32 27.17 -34.55
C VAL A 90 -27.48 26.22 -33.37
N GLU A 91 -28.71 25.90 -32.97
CA GLU A 91 -29.00 24.96 -31.90
C GLU A 91 -28.40 23.58 -32.19
N LEU A 92 -28.66 23.02 -33.38
CA LEU A 92 -28.12 21.72 -33.78
C LEU A 92 -26.59 21.71 -33.79
N GLU A 93 -25.95 22.81 -34.22
CA GLU A 93 -24.48 22.93 -34.18
C GLU A 93 -23.96 22.88 -32.73
N LEU A 94 -24.64 23.55 -31.80
CA LEU A 94 -24.27 23.62 -30.39
C LEU A 94 -24.59 22.33 -29.61
N GLU A 95 -25.64 21.60 -29.99
CA GLU A 95 -26.01 20.32 -29.38
C GLU A 95 -24.91 19.25 -29.52
N ASN A 96 -24.06 19.35 -30.55
CA ASN A 96 -22.92 18.44 -30.70
C ASN A 96 -21.89 18.55 -29.55
N ALA A 97 -21.94 19.60 -28.73
CA ALA A 97 -21.08 19.74 -27.56
C ALA A 97 -21.52 18.88 -26.35
N ARG A 98 -22.72 18.28 -26.39
CA ARG A 98 -23.31 17.47 -25.31
C ARG A 98 -22.40 16.35 -24.81
N THR A 99 -21.60 15.75 -25.70
CA THR A 99 -20.70 14.63 -25.37
C THR A 99 -19.37 15.09 -24.77
N ALA A 100 -19.06 16.38 -24.76
CA ALA A 100 -17.84 16.90 -24.18
C ALA A 100 -17.97 17.03 -22.65
N ALA A 101 -17.01 16.46 -21.92
CA ALA A 101 -16.87 16.68 -20.49
C ALA A 101 -16.01 17.93 -20.24
N GLN A 102 -16.52 18.82 -19.38
CA GLN A 102 -15.88 20.07 -18.98
C GLN A 102 -15.42 19.97 -17.53
N ASP A 103 -14.35 20.71 -17.21
CA ASP A 103 -13.76 20.77 -15.86
C ASP A 103 -13.53 19.40 -15.22
N VAL A 104 -13.08 18.44 -16.04
CA VAL A 104 -12.84 17.06 -15.62
C VAL A 104 -11.73 17.05 -14.58
N SER A 105 -12.08 16.57 -13.39
CA SER A 105 -11.18 16.31 -12.28
C SER A 105 -11.30 14.86 -11.85
N VAL A 106 -10.22 14.32 -11.31
CA VAL A 106 -10.18 12.95 -10.78
C VAL A 106 -9.54 12.96 -9.41
N SER A 107 -10.21 12.31 -8.47
CA SER A 107 -9.67 12.00 -7.14
C SER A 107 -9.30 10.52 -7.09
N LEU A 108 -8.03 10.21 -6.88
CA LEU A 108 -7.55 8.85 -6.65
C LEU A 108 -7.63 8.53 -5.15
N ILE A 109 -8.43 7.53 -4.81
CA ILE A 109 -8.78 7.16 -3.45
C ILE A 109 -8.37 5.71 -3.22
N VAL A 110 -7.74 5.45 -2.07
CA VAL A 110 -7.51 4.10 -1.55
C VAL A 110 -8.68 3.77 -0.61
N PRO A 111 -9.57 2.82 -0.95
CA PRO A 111 -10.65 2.42 -0.07
C PRO A 111 -10.11 1.75 1.20
N GLY A 112 -10.68 2.09 2.36
CA GLY A 112 -10.29 1.48 3.64
C GLY A 112 -10.07 2.51 4.74
N ALA A 113 -9.80 2.02 5.96
CA ALA A 113 -9.31 2.88 7.04
C ALA A 113 -7.86 3.28 6.74
N ALA A 114 -7.49 4.53 7.07
CA ALA A 114 -6.14 5.04 6.82
C ALA A 114 -5.04 4.17 7.49
N GLU A 115 -5.37 3.49 8.59
CA GLU A 115 -4.44 2.62 9.33
C GLU A 115 -4.14 1.29 8.63
N ASP A 116 -5.06 0.82 7.76
CA ASP A 116 -4.94 -0.46 7.04
C ASP A 116 -4.61 -0.27 5.55
N ALA A 117 -4.47 0.99 5.11
CA ALA A 117 -4.15 1.30 3.72
C ALA A 117 -2.72 0.81 3.39
N PRO A 118 -2.50 0.13 2.26
CA PRO A 118 -1.15 -0.34 1.87
C PRO A 118 -0.22 0.81 1.46
N LEU A 119 -0.78 1.97 1.17
CA LEU A 119 -0.06 3.12 0.62
C LEU A 119 -0.79 4.41 0.94
N GLU A 120 -0.05 5.51 0.90
CA GLU A 120 -0.56 6.86 0.95
C GLU A 120 -0.50 7.51 -0.44
N VAL A 121 -1.58 8.19 -0.83
CA VAL A 121 -1.60 9.06 -2.02
C VAL A 121 -1.34 10.50 -1.58
N LYS A 122 -0.11 11.00 -1.78
CA LYS A 122 0.32 12.33 -1.33
C LYS A 122 -0.46 13.47 -1.98
N ARG A 123 -0.90 13.26 -3.23
CA ARG A 123 -1.80 14.17 -3.94
C ARG A 123 -2.93 13.39 -4.58
N GLN A 124 -4.13 13.54 -4.01
CA GLN A 124 -5.28 12.76 -4.44
C GLN A 124 -5.98 13.33 -5.67
N VAL A 125 -5.88 14.64 -5.96
CA VAL A 125 -6.66 15.29 -7.03
C VAL A 125 -5.77 15.73 -8.20
N ALA A 126 -6.23 15.43 -9.42
CA ALA A 126 -5.65 15.94 -10.67
C ALA A 126 -6.76 16.44 -11.62
N TYR A 127 -6.38 17.33 -12.55
CA TYR A 127 -7.31 17.96 -13.49
C TYR A 127 -6.95 17.60 -14.93
N ALA A 128 -7.90 17.05 -15.66
CA ALA A 128 -7.79 16.75 -17.09
C ALA A 128 -8.31 17.89 -17.99
N GLY A 129 -9.04 18.85 -17.40
CA GLY A 129 -9.63 19.97 -18.14
C GLY A 129 -10.82 19.52 -18.98
N THR A 130 -10.91 19.95 -20.23
CA THR A 130 -11.98 19.55 -21.15
C THR A 130 -11.59 18.33 -21.97
N LEU A 131 -12.47 17.32 -22.00
CA LEU A 131 -12.32 16.13 -22.83
C LEU A 131 -13.46 16.05 -23.84
N ARG A 132 -13.15 16.30 -25.11
CA ARG A 132 -14.07 16.09 -26.22
C ARG A 132 -14.23 14.59 -26.51
N GLU A 133 -15.27 14.24 -27.25
CA GLU A 133 -15.48 12.89 -27.74
C GLU A 133 -14.22 12.33 -28.43
N GLY A 134 -13.81 11.12 -28.02
CA GLY A 134 -12.62 10.42 -28.51
C GLY A 134 -11.29 10.96 -27.99
N GLN A 135 -11.28 12.05 -27.22
CA GLN A 135 -10.06 12.66 -26.71
C GLN A 135 -9.49 11.86 -25.52
N VAL A 136 -8.16 11.75 -25.47
CA VAL A 136 -7.40 11.28 -24.33
C VAL A 136 -6.80 12.48 -23.59
N SER A 137 -6.82 12.47 -22.26
CA SER A 137 -6.22 13.50 -21.43
C SER A 137 -4.69 13.51 -21.54
N SER A 138 -4.06 14.57 -21.03
CA SER A 138 -2.66 14.47 -20.61
C SER A 138 -2.50 13.43 -19.50
N ARG A 139 -1.25 13.03 -19.27
CA ARG A 139 -0.87 12.15 -18.17
C ARG A 139 -1.10 12.85 -16.84
N LEU A 140 -1.91 12.25 -15.97
CA LEU A 140 -2.24 12.76 -14.64
C LEU A 140 -1.37 12.05 -13.61
N GLU A 141 -0.67 12.81 -12.77
CA GLU A 141 0.30 12.27 -11.81
C GLU A 141 -0.25 12.25 -10.39
N PHE A 142 -0.12 11.10 -9.73
CA PHE A 142 -0.47 10.87 -8.33
C PHE A 142 0.75 10.31 -7.61
N PRO A 143 1.52 11.15 -6.90
CA PRO A 143 2.62 10.69 -6.05
C PRO A 143 2.08 9.84 -4.91
N ILE A 144 2.71 8.70 -4.69
CA ILE A 144 2.36 7.70 -3.68
C ILE A 144 3.57 7.27 -2.86
N GLU A 145 3.30 6.74 -1.68
CA GLU A 145 4.27 6.07 -0.82
C GLU A 145 3.66 4.76 -0.35
N VAL A 146 4.26 3.64 -0.77
CA VAL A 146 3.85 2.30 -0.34
C VAL A 146 4.54 2.01 0.99
N TYR A 147 3.80 1.58 2.01
CA TYR A 147 4.41 1.30 3.30
C TYR A 147 5.33 0.07 3.24
N GLU A 148 6.42 0.08 4.01
CA GLU A 148 7.38 -1.04 4.08
C GLU A 148 6.70 -2.34 4.54
N ASN A 149 5.71 -2.25 5.42
CA ASN A 149 4.95 -3.38 5.96
C ASN A 149 3.65 -3.66 5.19
N ALA A 150 3.39 -2.98 4.07
CA ALA A 150 2.19 -3.20 3.27
C ALA A 150 2.14 -4.65 2.78
N PRO A 151 1.13 -5.47 3.13
CA PRO A 151 1.09 -6.86 2.68
C PRO A 151 1.17 -6.97 1.14
N PRO A 152 1.87 -7.96 0.56
CA PRO A 152 1.82 -8.17 -0.87
C PRO A 152 0.40 -8.60 -1.30
N GLY A 153 -0.06 -8.10 -2.44
CA GLY A 153 -1.41 -8.43 -2.92
C GLY A 153 -1.96 -7.44 -3.93
N ASP A 154 -3.18 -7.71 -4.40
CA ASP A 154 -3.95 -6.81 -5.24
C ASP A 154 -4.81 -5.90 -4.34
N TYR A 155 -4.72 -4.60 -4.58
CA TYR A 155 -5.43 -3.57 -3.84
C TYR A 155 -6.33 -2.77 -4.77
N ASP A 156 -7.56 -2.56 -4.33
CA ASP A 156 -8.51 -1.72 -5.03
C ASP A 156 -8.11 -0.25 -4.88
N LEU A 157 -8.16 0.47 -5.99
CA LEU A 157 -8.10 1.92 -6.05
C LEU A 157 -9.37 2.43 -6.71
N VAL A 158 -9.79 3.63 -6.33
CA VAL A 158 -10.98 4.27 -6.89
C VAL A 158 -10.59 5.60 -7.51
N ALA A 159 -10.82 5.73 -8.81
CA ALA A 159 -10.79 7.03 -9.48
C ALA A 159 -12.20 7.62 -9.46
N GLN A 160 -12.44 8.59 -8.58
CA GLN A 160 -13.67 9.37 -8.57
C GLN A 160 -13.52 10.53 -9.55
N VAL A 161 -14.18 10.44 -10.70
CA VAL A 161 -14.15 11.44 -11.76
C VAL A 161 -15.35 12.37 -11.59
N ASN A 162 -15.10 13.68 -11.51
CA ASN A 162 -16.14 14.70 -11.47
C ASN A 162 -15.99 15.60 -12.68
N TYR A 163 -17.11 15.86 -13.35
CA TYR A 163 -17.14 16.73 -14.53
C TYR A 163 -18.50 17.40 -14.68
N ALA A 164 -18.54 18.50 -15.43
CA ALA A 164 -19.75 19.12 -15.91
C ALA A 164 -19.93 18.83 -17.40
N TYR A 165 -21.16 18.82 -17.88
CA TYR A 165 -21.46 18.71 -19.31
C TYR A 165 -22.71 19.48 -19.67
N GLN A 166 -22.81 19.87 -20.94
CA GLN A 166 -24.01 20.53 -21.45
C GLN A 166 -25.14 19.51 -21.49
N TRP A 167 -26.13 19.69 -20.62
CA TRP A 167 -27.33 18.86 -20.57
C TRP A 167 -28.36 19.25 -21.63
N ASP A 168 -28.42 20.52 -22.03
CA ASP A 168 -29.25 21.02 -23.14
C ASP A 168 -28.72 22.37 -23.62
N VAL A 169 -29.06 22.71 -24.88
CA VAL A 169 -28.93 24.07 -25.41
C VAL A 169 -30.16 24.44 -26.24
N ALA A 170 -30.69 25.65 -26.01
CA ALA A 170 -31.79 26.20 -26.80
C ALA A 170 -31.34 27.45 -27.55
N ALA A 171 -31.80 27.62 -28.79
CA ALA A 171 -31.65 28.86 -29.53
C ALA A 171 -33.01 29.54 -29.74
N GLU A 172 -33.32 30.55 -28.91
CA GLU A 172 -34.58 31.28 -29.04
C GLU A 172 -34.54 32.24 -30.24
N PRO A 173 -35.41 32.05 -31.26
CA PRO A 173 -35.39 32.85 -32.47
C PRO A 173 -35.84 34.30 -32.24
N LYS A 174 -35.22 35.25 -32.95
CA LYS A 174 -35.61 36.66 -32.93
C LYS A 174 -35.81 37.24 -34.33
N SER A 175 -37.06 37.52 -34.69
CA SER A 175 -37.40 38.17 -35.96
C SER A 175 -36.74 39.55 -36.15
N SER A 176 -36.54 40.30 -35.06
CA SER A 176 -35.87 41.61 -35.09
C SER A 176 -34.35 41.52 -35.32
N ARG A 177 -33.73 40.36 -35.09
CA ARG A 177 -32.30 40.09 -35.27
C ARG A 177 -32.08 38.65 -35.78
N PRO A 178 -32.43 38.37 -37.05
CA PRO A 178 -32.50 37.00 -37.59
C PRO A 178 -31.21 36.17 -37.47
N GLU A 179 -30.05 36.83 -37.45
CA GLU A 179 -28.73 36.19 -37.40
C GLU A 179 -28.14 36.14 -35.97
N SER A 180 -28.92 36.53 -34.96
CA SER A 180 -28.48 36.58 -33.55
C SER A 180 -29.61 36.11 -32.61
N PRO A 181 -29.94 34.82 -32.60
CA PRO A 181 -30.84 34.23 -31.60
C PRO A 181 -30.25 34.36 -30.18
N ASP A 182 -31.10 34.32 -29.17
CA ASP A 182 -30.64 34.21 -27.79
C ASP A 182 -30.30 32.75 -27.50
N ILE A 183 -29.11 32.48 -26.96
CA ILE A 183 -28.66 31.13 -26.67
C ILE A 183 -28.73 30.86 -25.17
N PHE A 184 -29.35 29.75 -24.80
CA PHE A 184 -29.51 29.31 -23.42
C PHE A 184 -28.82 27.97 -23.25
N TYR A 185 -27.90 27.88 -22.29
CA TYR A 185 -27.20 26.63 -21.96
C TYR A 185 -27.65 26.12 -20.60
N LEU A 186 -27.90 24.81 -20.53
CA LEU A 186 -28.12 24.11 -19.27
C LEU A 186 -26.98 23.13 -19.04
N TYR A 187 -26.33 23.23 -17.89
CA TYR A 187 -25.24 22.36 -17.50
C TYR A 187 -25.64 21.49 -16.30
N GLU A 188 -25.12 20.28 -16.29
CA GLU A 188 -25.25 19.35 -15.17
C GLU A 188 -23.87 18.83 -14.74
N SER A 189 -23.71 18.58 -13.44
CA SER A 189 -22.53 17.96 -12.88
C SER A 189 -22.76 16.47 -12.67
N LYS A 190 -21.78 15.66 -13.03
CA LYS A 190 -21.82 14.21 -12.84
C LYS A 190 -20.56 13.72 -12.12
N SER A 191 -20.75 12.71 -11.27
CA SER A 191 -19.69 12.03 -10.54
C SER A 191 -19.72 10.55 -10.90
N GLU A 192 -18.60 10.02 -11.39
CA GLU A 192 -18.43 8.62 -11.76
C GLU A 192 -17.31 8.00 -10.94
N THR A 193 -17.47 6.72 -10.60
CA THR A 193 -16.50 5.96 -9.81
C THR A 193 -15.95 4.85 -10.70
N ILE A 194 -14.65 4.91 -10.99
CA ILE A 194 -13.97 3.94 -11.85
C ILE A 194 -13.03 3.08 -10.96
N PRO A 195 -13.28 1.77 -10.83
CA PRO A 195 -12.40 0.88 -10.08
C PRO A 195 -11.10 0.67 -10.85
N LEU A 196 -10.00 0.68 -10.13
CA LEU A 196 -8.64 0.42 -10.59
C LEU A 196 -8.02 -0.62 -9.65
N VAL A 197 -7.03 -1.37 -10.14
CA VAL A 197 -6.32 -2.38 -9.34
C VAL A 197 -4.84 -2.05 -9.36
N LEU A 198 -4.23 -2.02 -8.18
CA LEU A 198 -2.80 -1.88 -7.97
C LEU A 198 -2.28 -3.11 -7.24
N ARG A 199 -1.26 -3.74 -7.80
CA ARG A 199 -0.55 -4.85 -7.14
C ARG A 199 0.65 -4.33 -6.38
N VAL A 200 0.71 -4.64 -5.09
CA VAL A 200 1.91 -4.45 -4.26
C VAL A 200 2.68 -5.75 -4.23
N GLU A 201 3.96 -5.68 -4.56
CA GLU A 201 4.89 -6.81 -4.57
C GLU A 201 6.02 -6.54 -3.57
N ARG A 202 6.69 -7.62 -3.15
CA ARG A 202 7.97 -7.47 -2.46
C ARG A 202 9.06 -7.15 -3.47
N GLU A 203 10.03 -6.34 -3.04
CA GLU A 203 11.23 -6.06 -3.82
C GLU A 203 12.04 -7.35 -4.08
N SER A 204 12.12 -8.23 -3.08
CA SER A 204 12.71 -9.57 -3.16
C SER A 204 11.65 -10.67 -3.12
N GLY A 205 11.84 -11.73 -3.91
CA GLY A 205 11.02 -12.94 -3.82
C GLY A 205 11.55 -13.94 -2.78
N ALA A 206 12.80 -13.79 -2.36
CA ALA A 206 13.34 -14.52 -1.22
C ALA A 206 12.94 -13.82 0.09
N GLU A 207 12.67 -14.61 1.13
CA GLU A 207 12.32 -14.17 2.49
C GLU A 207 12.97 -15.15 3.47
N PHE A 208 13.70 -14.69 4.47
CA PHE A 208 14.44 -15.58 5.37
C PHE A 208 13.83 -15.66 6.75
N LYS A 209 13.77 -16.87 7.31
CA LYS A 209 13.27 -17.09 8.67
C LYS A 209 14.27 -17.89 9.50
N VAL A 210 14.55 -17.41 10.71
CA VAL A 210 15.32 -18.17 11.70
C VAL A 210 14.45 -19.29 12.27
N LEU A 211 14.88 -20.53 12.10
CA LEU A 211 14.20 -21.72 12.63
C LEU A 211 14.73 -22.14 14.00
N ASN A 212 16.05 -22.10 14.17
CA ASN A 212 16.70 -22.60 15.38
C ASN A 212 18.05 -21.91 15.62
N VAL A 213 18.47 -21.88 16.89
CA VAL A 213 19.75 -21.35 17.34
C VAL A 213 20.39 -22.36 18.29
N THR A 214 21.64 -22.74 18.06
CA THR A 214 22.34 -23.75 18.87
C THR A 214 23.78 -23.33 19.15
N PRO A 215 24.20 -23.22 20.43
CA PRO A 215 23.36 -23.29 21.62
C PRO A 215 22.41 -22.07 21.71
N SER A 216 21.25 -22.26 22.34
CA SER A 216 20.29 -21.18 22.62
C SER A 216 20.68 -20.30 23.81
N ASP A 217 21.63 -20.80 24.61
CA ASP A 217 22.08 -20.23 25.87
C ASP A 217 23.61 -20.21 25.94
N LEU A 218 24.15 -19.13 26.51
CA LEU A 218 25.58 -18.94 26.74
C LEU A 218 25.81 -18.37 28.14
N LYS A 219 27.00 -18.56 28.69
CA LYS A 219 27.32 -18.06 30.04
C LYS A 219 27.96 -16.68 30.01
N VAL A 220 27.75 -15.88 31.04
CA VAL A 220 28.51 -14.63 31.27
C VAL A 220 30.02 -14.92 31.22
N ALA A 221 30.80 -14.00 30.64
CA ALA A 221 32.25 -14.11 30.48
C ALA A 221 32.76 -15.31 29.65
N SER A 222 31.88 -16.07 29.00
CA SER A 222 32.27 -17.15 28.08
C SER A 222 32.96 -16.61 26.84
N LYS A 223 33.94 -17.36 26.33
CA LYS A 223 34.77 -16.98 25.18
C LYS A 223 34.79 -18.08 24.14
N GLU A 224 35.03 -17.67 22.90
CA GLU A 224 35.17 -18.53 21.74
C GLU A 224 33.94 -19.43 21.48
N ASN A 225 32.74 -18.96 21.86
CA ASN A 225 31.52 -19.71 21.67
C ASN A 225 31.20 -19.80 20.19
N VAL A 226 30.84 -20.99 19.72
CA VAL A 226 30.35 -21.22 18.35
C VAL A 226 28.83 -21.33 18.41
N VAL A 227 28.16 -20.43 17.70
CA VAL A 227 26.69 -20.39 17.59
C VAL A 227 26.28 -20.69 16.16
N GLN A 228 25.42 -21.68 16.01
CA GLN A 228 24.83 -22.13 14.76
C GLN A 228 23.40 -21.58 14.69
N VAL A 229 23.06 -20.91 13.58
CA VAL A 229 21.71 -20.41 13.32
C VAL A 229 21.19 -21.11 12.07
N THR A 230 20.09 -21.85 12.20
CA THR A 230 19.42 -22.47 11.06
C THR A 230 18.41 -21.49 10.50
N ILE A 231 18.55 -21.16 9.21
CA ILE A 231 17.62 -20.33 8.46
C ILE A 231 16.88 -21.14 7.40
N GLU A 232 15.69 -20.69 7.02
CA GLU A 232 14.91 -21.19 5.88
C GLU A 232 14.57 -20.04 4.95
N ASN A 233 14.65 -20.26 3.64
CA ASN A 233 14.04 -19.35 2.68
C ASN A 233 12.54 -19.68 2.55
N VAL A 234 11.69 -18.88 3.17
CA VAL A 234 10.22 -19.02 3.15
C VAL A 234 9.57 -18.24 2.00
N GLY A 235 10.37 -17.55 1.19
CA GLY A 235 9.93 -16.84 -0.01
C GLY A 235 9.63 -17.76 -1.19
N ASP A 236 9.27 -17.16 -2.32
CA ASP A 236 8.93 -17.85 -3.57
C ASP A 236 10.06 -17.80 -4.63
N ASP A 237 11.16 -17.11 -4.34
CA ASP A 237 12.34 -17.04 -5.20
C ASP A 237 13.63 -17.49 -4.49
N TYR A 238 14.68 -17.79 -5.26
CA TYR A 238 15.98 -18.17 -4.71
C TYR A 238 16.77 -16.95 -4.24
N ALA A 239 17.67 -17.16 -3.28
CA ALA A 239 18.73 -16.20 -2.94
C ALA A 239 20.07 -16.77 -3.36
N ARG A 240 20.82 -16.06 -4.21
CA ARG A 240 22.19 -16.41 -4.61
C ARG A 240 23.17 -15.41 -4.01
N ASP A 241 24.43 -15.85 -3.91
CA ASP A 241 25.53 -15.02 -3.38
C ASP A 241 25.19 -14.42 -2.00
N LEU A 242 24.39 -15.15 -1.20
CA LEU A 242 23.85 -14.72 0.07
C LEU A 242 24.97 -14.63 1.11
N VAL A 243 25.12 -13.47 1.74
CA VAL A 243 26.06 -13.25 2.85
C VAL A 243 25.26 -12.83 4.08
N ALA A 244 25.28 -13.68 5.12
CA ALA A 244 24.60 -13.39 6.38
C ALA A 244 25.57 -12.82 7.42
N ARG A 245 25.36 -11.55 7.80
CA ARG A 245 26.19 -10.77 8.72
C ARG A 245 25.52 -10.60 10.08
N LEU A 246 26.12 -11.11 11.15
CA LEU A 246 25.59 -10.99 12.51
C LEU A 246 26.03 -9.68 13.18
N ARG A 247 25.06 -8.86 13.59
CA ARG A 247 25.27 -7.60 14.32
C ARG A 247 24.87 -7.79 15.79
N PRO A 248 25.83 -7.76 16.73
CA PRO A 248 25.54 -8.00 18.13
C PRO A 248 24.95 -6.79 18.85
N GLU A 249 24.22 -7.07 19.93
CA GLU A 249 23.84 -6.09 20.95
C GLU A 249 24.99 -5.87 21.95
N SER A 250 25.05 -4.70 22.58
CA SER A 250 26.02 -4.35 23.63
C SER A 250 26.13 -5.43 24.71
N GLY A 251 27.35 -5.98 24.88
CA GLY A 251 27.61 -7.07 25.82
C GLY A 251 27.94 -8.40 25.14
N ILE A 252 27.72 -8.49 23.82
CA ILE A 252 28.15 -9.60 22.97
C ILE A 252 29.18 -9.08 21.97
N TYR A 253 30.28 -9.81 21.80
CA TYR A 253 31.34 -9.49 20.83
C TYR A 253 31.44 -10.60 19.81
N VAL A 254 31.31 -10.28 18.53
CA VAL A 254 31.36 -11.28 17.44
C VAL A 254 32.74 -11.21 16.79
N SER A 255 33.45 -12.35 16.80
CA SER A 255 34.78 -12.50 16.19
C SER A 255 34.70 -12.96 14.74
N VAL A 256 33.69 -13.75 14.38
CA VAL A 256 33.37 -14.15 13.01
C VAL A 256 31.90 -13.82 12.80
N ASP A 257 31.63 -12.75 12.05
CA ASP A 257 30.30 -12.18 11.85
C ASP A 257 29.69 -12.52 10.49
N GLU A 258 30.44 -13.12 9.56
CA GLU A 258 29.96 -13.44 8.21
C GLU A 258 29.80 -14.95 7.99
N SER A 259 28.71 -15.32 7.31
CA SER A 259 28.50 -16.69 6.82
C SER A 259 27.93 -16.67 5.40
N PRO A 260 28.72 -17.03 4.37
CA PRO A 260 28.28 -17.02 2.98
C PRO A 260 27.56 -18.31 2.59
N ILE A 261 26.48 -18.18 1.82
CA ILE A 261 25.68 -19.25 1.24
C ILE A 261 25.59 -19.00 -0.28
N PRO A 262 26.14 -19.90 -1.13
CA PRO A 262 26.14 -19.67 -2.58
C PRO A 262 24.75 -19.59 -3.20
N LEU A 263 23.81 -20.43 -2.74
CA LEU A 263 22.44 -20.50 -3.23
C LEU A 263 21.55 -21.09 -2.14
N LEU A 264 20.40 -20.46 -1.90
CA LEU A 264 19.33 -20.94 -1.02
C LEU A 264 17.99 -20.84 -1.74
N ARG A 265 17.40 -21.98 -2.11
CA ARG A 265 16.14 -22.01 -2.87
C ARG A 265 14.92 -21.91 -1.94
N PRO A 266 13.72 -21.61 -2.48
CA PRO A 266 12.47 -21.68 -1.73
C PRO A 266 12.30 -23.01 -0.98
N GLY A 267 12.03 -22.93 0.32
CA GLY A 267 11.87 -24.06 1.24
C GLY A 267 13.17 -24.79 1.63
N GLU A 268 14.34 -24.34 1.15
CA GLU A 268 15.63 -24.89 1.60
C GLU A 268 16.08 -24.24 2.90
N THR A 269 16.79 -25.02 3.72
CA THR A 269 17.40 -24.56 4.96
C THR A 269 18.91 -24.50 4.85
N ALA A 270 19.54 -23.50 5.48
CA ALA A 270 20.99 -23.39 5.59
C ALA A 270 21.41 -23.13 7.04
N GLU A 271 22.67 -23.44 7.35
CA GLU A 271 23.26 -23.25 8.67
C GLU A 271 24.30 -22.13 8.61
N LEU A 272 24.08 -21.09 9.42
CA LEU A 272 24.99 -19.98 9.61
C LEU A 272 25.83 -20.25 10.85
N VAL A 273 27.16 -20.06 10.76
CA VAL A 273 28.07 -20.34 11.87
C VAL A 273 28.79 -19.05 12.28
N TYR A 274 28.62 -18.67 13.54
CA TYR A 274 29.21 -17.46 14.12
C TYR A 274 30.09 -17.81 15.32
N LYS A 275 31.15 -17.02 15.53
CA LYS A 275 32.01 -17.13 16.72
C LYS A 275 31.89 -15.87 17.56
N LEU A 276 31.50 -16.01 18.83
CA LEU A 276 31.23 -14.86 19.70
C LEU A 276 31.66 -15.06 21.17
N ASP A 277 31.92 -13.94 21.83
CA ASP A 277 32.29 -13.83 23.24
C ASP A 277 31.20 -13.08 23.99
N VAL A 278 30.93 -13.51 25.22
CA VAL A 278 30.01 -12.84 26.13
C VAL A 278 30.82 -11.99 27.11
N SER A 279 30.49 -10.70 27.22
CA SER A 279 31.15 -9.82 28.17
C SER A 279 30.92 -10.29 29.61
N LYS A 280 31.89 -10.00 30.48
CA LYS A 280 31.72 -10.11 31.94
C LYS A 280 30.66 -9.14 32.48
N ASP A 281 30.40 -8.07 31.74
CA ASP A 281 29.41 -7.04 32.08
C ASP A 281 28.05 -7.32 31.42
N ALA A 282 27.89 -8.49 30.77
CA ALA A 282 26.61 -8.92 30.23
C ALA A 282 25.61 -9.16 31.37
N VAL A 283 24.34 -8.82 31.14
CA VAL A 283 23.28 -8.97 32.13
C VAL A 283 22.86 -10.44 32.16
N PRO A 284 23.03 -11.14 33.29
CA PRO A 284 22.59 -12.53 33.41
C PRO A 284 21.06 -12.62 33.34
N GLU A 285 20.58 -13.78 32.93
CA GLU A 285 19.17 -14.12 32.70
C GLU A 285 18.45 -13.30 31.62
N LYS A 286 19.14 -12.37 30.96
CA LYS A 286 18.62 -11.58 29.85
C LYS A 286 18.66 -12.37 28.55
N THR A 287 17.61 -12.21 27.73
CA THR A 287 17.61 -12.62 26.32
C THR A 287 18.11 -11.45 25.47
N TYR A 288 19.21 -11.66 24.78
CA TYR A 288 19.82 -10.71 23.86
C TYR A 288 19.27 -10.91 22.45
N SER A 289 19.00 -9.80 21.76
CA SER A 289 18.53 -9.82 20.36
C SER A 289 19.70 -9.43 19.45
N LEU A 290 20.16 -10.38 18.64
CA LEU A 290 21.20 -10.18 17.64
C LEU A 290 20.53 -10.02 16.28
N LYS A 291 20.95 -9.03 15.49
CA LYS A 291 20.38 -8.80 14.15
C LYS A 291 21.23 -9.49 13.10
N VAL A 292 20.65 -10.33 12.27
CA VAL A 292 21.29 -10.88 11.07
C VAL A 292 20.91 -9.99 9.90
N LEU A 293 21.90 -9.46 9.19
CA LEU A 293 21.74 -8.75 7.93
C LEU A 293 22.08 -9.71 6.79
N PHE A 294 21.12 -9.95 5.91
CA PHE A 294 21.30 -10.74 4.69
C PHE A 294 21.58 -9.78 3.53
N GLU A 295 22.66 -10.02 2.79
CA GLU A 295 22.99 -9.35 1.53
C GLU A 295 22.94 -10.41 0.44
N PHE A 296 22.13 -10.25 -0.61
CA PHE A 296 21.90 -11.30 -1.61
C PHE A 296 21.37 -10.78 -2.94
N SER A 297 21.30 -11.66 -3.94
CA SER A 297 20.57 -11.42 -5.19
C SER A 297 19.48 -12.46 -5.39
N ASP A 298 18.37 -12.10 -6.05
CA ASP A 298 17.31 -13.04 -6.44
C ASP A 298 17.25 -13.21 -7.98
N SER A 299 16.10 -13.61 -8.54
CA SER A 299 15.93 -13.70 -10.00
C SER A 299 15.67 -12.36 -10.69
N ARG A 300 15.28 -11.34 -9.93
CA ARG A 300 14.79 -10.05 -10.42
C ARG A 300 15.79 -8.92 -10.16
N ASN A 301 16.41 -8.91 -8.99
CA ASN A 301 17.25 -7.84 -8.48
C ASN A 301 18.56 -8.38 -7.90
N ASP A 302 19.59 -7.54 -7.95
CA ASP A 302 20.87 -7.77 -7.28
C ASP A 302 21.02 -6.80 -6.10
N ASP A 303 21.95 -7.09 -5.19
CA ASP A 303 22.28 -6.24 -4.03
C ASP A 303 21.08 -5.93 -3.10
N LEU A 304 20.24 -6.94 -2.85
CA LEU A 304 19.10 -6.89 -1.92
C LEU A 304 19.56 -7.06 -0.47
N PHE A 305 18.78 -6.46 0.45
CA PHE A 305 19.04 -6.51 1.88
C PHE A 305 17.79 -6.93 2.66
N GLU A 306 17.95 -7.84 3.62
CA GLU A 306 16.89 -8.23 4.56
C GLU A 306 17.48 -8.36 5.98
N THR A 307 16.66 -8.20 7.02
CA THR A 307 17.13 -8.40 8.40
C THR A 307 16.22 -9.29 9.20
N GLU A 308 16.83 -10.17 9.99
CA GLU A 308 16.12 -11.02 10.97
C GLU A 308 16.73 -10.92 12.36
N ASN A 309 15.96 -11.32 13.37
CA ASN A 309 16.43 -11.35 14.75
C ASN A 309 16.73 -12.78 15.21
N VAL A 310 17.86 -12.93 15.87
CA VAL A 310 18.32 -14.16 16.54
C VAL A 310 18.35 -13.87 18.03
N TYR A 311 17.74 -14.75 18.83
CA TYR A 311 17.67 -14.59 20.28
C TYR A 311 18.62 -15.56 20.98
N LEU A 312 19.43 -15.02 21.89
CA LEU A 312 20.32 -15.81 22.74
C LEU A 312 20.08 -15.47 24.21
N ARG A 313 19.93 -16.49 25.05
CA ARG A 313 19.81 -16.31 26.49
C ARG A 313 21.19 -16.31 27.13
N ILE A 314 21.46 -15.35 28.02
CA ILE A 314 22.69 -15.36 28.81
C ILE A 314 22.39 -15.88 30.21
N GLU A 315 23.11 -16.92 30.63
CA GLU A 315 23.02 -17.51 31.97
C GLU A 315 24.15 -17.04 32.88
N GLU A 316 23.92 -17.07 34.18
CA GLU A 316 24.97 -16.82 35.17
C GLU A 316 26.11 -17.82 35.03
N ASP A 317 27.32 -17.37 35.38
CA ASP A 317 28.44 -18.29 35.57
C ASP A 317 28.20 -19.08 36.87
N GLY A 318 27.98 -20.39 36.74
CA GLY A 318 27.58 -21.24 37.87
C GLY A 318 28.68 -21.39 38.94
N PRO A 319 28.33 -21.69 40.20
CA PRO A 319 29.26 -21.63 41.35
C PRO A 319 30.19 -22.86 41.46
N TRP A 320 30.72 -23.36 40.35
CA TRP A 320 31.63 -24.52 40.34
C TRP A 320 32.87 -24.27 41.22
N ASP A 321 33.37 -23.05 41.27
CA ASP A 321 34.48 -22.65 42.15
C ASP A 321 34.11 -22.73 43.64
N LEU A 322 32.87 -22.41 44.01
CA LEU A 322 32.40 -22.53 45.39
C LEU A 322 32.21 -24.00 45.79
N ILE A 323 31.78 -24.85 44.85
CA ILE A 323 31.63 -26.29 45.10
C ILE A 323 33.01 -26.95 45.26
N VAL A 324 33.97 -26.65 44.39
CA VAL A 324 35.35 -27.15 44.51
C VAL A 324 36.00 -26.64 45.81
N GLY A 325 35.82 -25.36 46.13
CA GLY A 325 36.28 -24.77 47.38
C GLY A 325 35.68 -25.44 48.62
N ALA A 326 34.36 -25.69 48.62
CA ALA A 326 33.67 -26.37 49.72
C ALA A 326 34.13 -27.83 49.89
N VAL A 327 34.37 -28.55 48.79
CA VAL A 327 34.90 -29.92 48.82
C VAL A 327 36.32 -29.94 49.38
N LEU A 328 37.19 -29.02 48.97
CA LEU A 328 38.56 -28.93 49.50
C LEU A 328 38.57 -28.59 50.99
N VAL A 329 37.70 -27.66 51.44
CA VAL A 329 37.56 -27.31 52.86
C VAL A 329 37.02 -28.50 53.66
N ALA A 330 36.03 -29.24 53.13
CA ALA A 330 35.50 -30.44 53.78
C ALA A 330 36.55 -31.55 53.91
N LEU A 331 37.36 -31.78 52.88
CA LEU A 331 38.46 -32.74 52.91
C LEU A 331 39.56 -32.34 53.91
N ALA A 332 39.90 -31.05 53.99
CA ALA A 332 40.85 -30.54 54.97
C ALA A 332 40.34 -30.70 56.42
N ALA A 333 39.06 -30.41 56.67
CA ALA A 333 38.42 -30.59 57.97
C ALA A 333 38.36 -32.07 58.39
N ALA A 334 38.06 -32.97 57.45
CA ALA A 334 38.07 -34.42 57.68
C ALA A 334 39.49 -34.92 58.01
N GLY A 335 40.51 -34.45 57.29
CA GLY A 335 41.91 -34.76 57.58
C GLY A 335 42.36 -34.28 58.97
N LEU A 336 41.93 -33.09 59.38
CA LEU A 336 42.20 -32.52 60.72
C LEU A 336 41.52 -33.30 61.85
N LEU A 337 40.29 -33.80 61.63
CA LEU A 337 39.57 -34.65 62.58
C LEU A 337 40.28 -36.01 62.78
N VAL A 338 40.74 -36.63 61.70
CA VAL A 338 41.50 -37.90 61.75
C VAL A 338 42.84 -37.70 62.48
N LEU A 339 43.52 -36.58 62.27
CA LEU A 339 44.76 -36.24 62.99
C LEU A 339 44.53 -35.96 64.48
N ARG A 340 43.41 -35.35 64.85
CA ARG A 340 43.03 -35.14 66.27
C ARG A 340 42.69 -36.45 66.97
N GLN A 341 41.95 -37.36 66.33
CA GLN A 341 41.65 -38.68 66.90
C GLN A 341 42.92 -39.51 67.14
N ARG A 342 43.94 -39.38 66.29
CA ARG A 342 45.24 -40.06 66.48
C ARG A 342 46.12 -39.48 67.58
N ARG A 343 45.95 -38.20 67.95
CA ARG A 343 46.71 -37.55 69.03
C ARG A 343 46.09 -37.72 70.43
N GLY A 344 44.85 -38.16 70.53
CA GLY A 344 44.18 -38.47 71.80
C GLY A 344 44.35 -39.91 72.30
N MET A 345 45.15 -40.73 71.60
CA MET A 345 45.43 -42.15 71.92
C MET A 345 46.89 -42.42 72.30
N VAL A 346 47.59 -41.43 72.88
CA VAL A 346 48.96 -41.59 73.42
C VAL A 346 48.94 -41.37 74.91
#